data_AF-A0AAV4G7P3-F1
#
_entry.id   AF-A0AAV4G7P3-F1
#
_cell.length_a   1.000
_cell.length_b   1.000
_cell.length_c   1.000
_cell.angle_alpha   90.00
_cell.angle_beta   90.00
_cell.angle_gamma   90.00
#
_symmetry.space_group_name_H-M   'P 1'
#
loop_
_entity.id
_entity.type
_entity.pdbx_description
1 polymer ?
#
loop_
_entity_poly.entity_id
_entity_poly.type
_entity_poly.pdbx_seq_one_letter_code
_entity_poly.pdbx_strand_id
1 'polypeptide(L)'
;MMLSAPADLETFYRCSVVVVVVGTAAEVVVVGGVVVIVVVVVLVIVVAPAAGAAAEVVVVVVVVVVVVGTAAAVVVVGGGGVIVVVEVVVVVVVVVVVVVVIVATAAAAVVVVVAVVVVVLVLVVVVVVVAVVAVVVVVVVVVEIVVVVVSSSMVVRVVVGELVVVVVVVVVVAVVVVVVVVVVVVVVVVVVVVGVAVVVILVVVVSS
;
A
#
# COMPACT_ATOMS: atom_id res chain seq x y z
N MET A 1 -28.10 -58.45 18.42
CA MET A 1 -27.82 -57.05 18.80
C MET A 1 -26.55 -56.62 18.08
N MET A 2 -26.66 -56.33 16.78
CA MET A 2 -25.63 -55.60 16.05
C MET A 2 -26.01 -54.13 16.17
N LEU A 3 -25.23 -53.37 16.93
CA LEU A 3 -25.32 -51.91 16.90
C LEU A 3 -24.93 -51.46 15.48
N SER A 4 -25.82 -50.71 14.86
CA SER A 4 -25.56 -49.91 13.66
C SER A 4 -24.54 -48.81 14.01
N ALA A 5 -23.27 -49.17 14.11
CA ALA A 5 -22.15 -48.25 14.26
C ALA A 5 -21.48 -47.75 12.95
N PRO A 6 -21.75 -48.26 11.71
CA PRO A 6 -20.98 -47.84 10.54
C PRO A 6 -21.41 -46.49 9.94
N ALA A 7 -22.64 -46.01 10.18
CA ALA A 7 -23.10 -44.72 9.67
C ALA A 7 -22.43 -43.52 10.38
N ASP A 8 -22.02 -43.72 11.63
CA ASP A 8 -21.42 -42.66 12.45
C ASP A 8 -19.98 -42.37 12.02
N LEU A 9 -19.24 -43.38 11.54
CA LEU A 9 -17.84 -43.21 11.12
C LEU A 9 -17.68 -42.46 9.79
N GLU A 10 -18.58 -42.68 8.83
CA GLU A 10 -18.57 -41.94 7.56
C GLU A 10 -18.97 -40.47 7.78
N THR A 11 -19.97 -40.24 8.63
CA THR A 11 -20.36 -38.89 9.03
C THR A 11 -19.23 -38.20 9.80
N PHE A 12 -18.58 -38.93 10.72
CA PHE A 12 -17.41 -38.43 11.44
C PHE A 12 -16.24 -38.10 10.50
N TYR A 13 -16.00 -38.90 9.45
CA TYR A 13 -14.95 -38.64 8.46
C TYR A 13 -15.28 -37.43 7.57
N ARG A 14 -16.53 -37.28 7.13
CA ARG A 14 -16.97 -36.08 6.40
C ARG A 14 -16.90 -34.82 7.28
N CYS A 15 -17.29 -34.92 8.55
CA CYS A 15 -17.20 -33.82 9.49
C CYS A 15 -15.74 -33.46 9.80
N SER A 16 -14.85 -34.43 9.95
CA SER A 16 -13.43 -34.16 10.24
C SER A 16 -12.74 -33.48 9.07
N VAL A 17 -12.97 -33.92 7.83
CA VAL A 17 -12.40 -33.27 6.63
C VAL A 17 -12.91 -31.84 6.49
N VAL A 18 -14.21 -31.59 6.68
CA VAL A 18 -14.76 -30.23 6.64
C VAL A 18 -14.15 -29.34 7.73
N VAL A 19 -14.00 -29.85 8.97
CA VAL A 19 -13.40 -29.07 10.07
C VAL A 19 -11.93 -28.77 9.81
N VAL A 20 -11.17 -29.70 9.22
CA VAL A 20 -9.76 -29.47 8.87
C VAL A 20 -9.63 -28.46 7.73
N VAL A 21 -10.47 -28.55 6.68
CA VAL A 21 -10.46 -27.58 5.56
C VAL A 21 -10.89 -26.19 6.04
N VAL A 22 -11.92 -26.09 6.89
CA VAL A 22 -12.35 -24.82 7.46
C VAL A 22 -11.32 -24.25 8.43
N GLY A 23 -10.69 -25.09 9.26
CA GLY A 23 -9.64 -24.68 10.21
C GLY A 23 -8.42 -24.13 9.48
N THR A 24 -7.93 -24.85 8.47
CA THR A 24 -6.79 -24.42 7.65
C THR A 24 -7.11 -23.16 6.84
N ALA A 25 -8.32 -23.04 6.29
CA ALA A 25 -8.75 -21.81 5.62
C ALA A 25 -8.80 -20.61 6.58
N ALA A 26 -9.28 -20.81 7.81
CA ALA A 26 -9.34 -19.75 8.82
C ALA A 26 -7.95 -19.26 9.23
N GLU A 27 -6.98 -20.17 9.39
CA GLU A 27 -5.59 -19.81 9.70
C GLU A 27 -4.96 -18.96 8.60
N VAL A 28 -5.17 -19.30 7.32
CA VAL A 28 -4.65 -18.53 6.19
C VAL A 28 -5.25 -17.12 6.14
N VAL A 29 -6.56 -16.97 6.40
CA VAL A 29 -7.22 -15.66 6.43
C VAL A 29 -6.72 -14.82 7.60
N VAL A 30 -6.52 -15.41 8.78
CA VAL A 30 -6.01 -14.69 9.96
C VAL A 30 -4.57 -14.25 9.72
N VAL A 31 -3.70 -15.12 9.21
CA VAL A 31 -2.31 -14.76 8.91
C VAL A 31 -2.25 -13.69 7.82
N GLY A 32 -3.01 -13.85 6.73
CA GLY A 32 -3.09 -12.85 5.66
C GLY A 32 -3.59 -11.50 6.17
N GLY A 33 -4.63 -11.50 7.01
CA GLY A 33 -5.17 -10.30 7.64
C GLY A 33 -4.17 -9.62 8.57
N VAL A 34 -3.45 -10.38 9.39
CA VAL A 34 -2.40 -9.86 10.28
C VAL A 34 -1.27 -9.22 9.47
N VAL A 35 -0.83 -9.85 8.38
CA VAL A 35 0.21 -9.28 7.51
C VAL A 35 -0.25 -7.95 6.90
N VAL A 36 -1.50 -7.87 6.41
CA VAL A 36 -2.04 -6.62 5.86
C VAL A 36 -2.08 -5.51 6.93
N ILE A 37 -2.54 -5.82 8.15
CA ILE A 37 -2.59 -4.86 9.26
C ILE A 37 -1.18 -4.38 9.63
N VAL A 38 -0.22 -5.30 9.76
CA VAL A 38 1.17 -4.96 10.10
C VAL A 38 1.77 -4.07 9.02
N VAL A 39 1.58 -4.39 7.74
CA VAL A 39 2.09 -3.53 6.67
C VAL A 39 1.46 -2.16 6.77
N VAL A 40 0.13 -2.03 6.82
CA VAL A 40 -0.56 -0.73 6.95
C VAL A 40 -0.03 0.08 8.13
N VAL A 41 0.16 -0.54 9.30
CA VAL A 41 0.73 0.12 10.48
C VAL A 41 2.15 0.61 10.21
N VAL A 42 3.00 -0.23 9.60
CA VAL A 42 4.36 0.17 9.18
C VAL A 42 4.30 1.33 8.20
N LEU A 43 3.36 1.34 7.25
CA LEU A 43 3.21 2.43 6.29
C LEU A 43 2.86 3.74 6.99
N VAL A 44 1.91 3.69 7.91
CA VAL A 44 1.51 4.87 8.69
C VAL A 44 2.69 5.38 9.52
N ILE A 45 3.43 4.48 10.18
CA ILE A 45 4.59 4.86 11.01
C ILE A 45 5.74 5.41 10.18
N VAL A 46 5.94 4.96 8.92
CA VAL A 46 7.02 5.46 8.06
C VAL A 46 6.64 6.77 7.36
N VAL A 47 5.37 6.94 6.97
CA VAL A 47 4.89 8.12 6.24
C VAL A 47 4.59 9.29 7.20
N ALA A 48 4.10 9.03 8.42
CA ALA A 48 3.74 10.08 9.37
C ALA A 48 4.91 10.99 9.83
N PRO A 49 6.13 10.47 10.11
CA PRO A 49 7.28 11.29 10.50
C PRO A 49 7.74 12.25 9.40
N ALA A 50 7.60 11.86 8.13
CA ALA A 50 7.98 12.70 7.00
C ALA A 50 7.08 13.96 6.88
N ALA A 51 5.79 13.84 7.23
CA ALA A 51 4.88 14.97 7.27
C ALA A 51 5.20 15.95 8.42
N GLY A 52 5.64 15.44 9.58
CA GLY A 52 6.04 16.27 10.73
C GLY A 52 7.28 17.12 10.44
N ALA A 53 8.30 16.52 9.82
CA ALA A 53 9.55 17.23 9.49
C ALA A 53 9.36 18.34 8.44
N ALA A 54 8.46 18.16 7.47
CA ALA A 54 8.18 19.19 6.46
C ALA A 54 7.53 20.44 7.07
N ALA A 55 6.65 20.27 8.06
CA ALA A 55 6.01 21.40 8.75
C ALA A 55 7.04 22.22 9.55
N GLU A 56 7.98 21.55 10.22
CA GLU A 56 9.02 22.22 10.99
C GLU A 56 9.98 23.02 10.09
N VAL A 57 10.36 22.47 8.93
CA VAL A 57 11.24 23.18 7.97
C VAL A 57 10.55 24.41 7.39
N VAL A 58 9.26 24.33 7.02
CA VAL A 58 8.51 25.49 6.51
C VAL A 58 8.42 26.59 7.58
N VAL A 59 8.17 26.22 8.84
CA VAL A 59 8.11 27.18 9.96
C VAL A 59 9.46 27.86 10.16
N VAL A 60 10.56 27.10 10.20
CA VAL A 60 11.92 27.66 10.37
C VAL A 60 12.27 28.60 9.22
N VAL A 61 11.96 28.23 7.98
CA VAL A 61 12.28 29.04 6.80
C VAL A 61 11.47 30.33 6.78
N VAL A 62 10.16 30.24 7.06
CA VAL A 62 9.31 31.44 7.14
C VAL A 62 9.82 32.38 8.24
N VAL A 63 10.19 31.85 9.41
CA VAL A 63 10.76 32.65 10.50
C VAL A 63 12.08 33.30 10.08
N VAL A 64 12.98 32.57 9.43
CA VAL A 64 14.27 33.11 8.96
C VAL A 64 14.06 34.18 7.90
N VAL A 65 13.18 33.96 6.92
CA VAL A 65 12.87 34.95 5.87
C VAL A 65 12.26 36.22 6.48
N VAL A 66 11.37 36.09 7.46
CA VAL A 66 10.77 37.25 8.16
C VAL A 66 11.82 38.01 8.98
N VAL A 67 12.69 37.32 9.73
CA VAL A 67 13.74 37.94 10.53
C VAL A 67 14.78 38.64 9.64
N VAL A 68 15.17 38.02 8.52
CA VAL A 68 16.10 38.63 7.55
C VAL A 68 15.45 39.81 6.84
N GLY A 69 14.18 39.69 6.43
CA GLY A 69 13.44 40.75 5.76
C GLY A 69 13.21 41.98 6.66
N THR A 70 12.88 41.76 7.94
CA THR A 70 12.75 42.84 8.94
C THR A 70 14.08 43.50 9.26
N ALA A 71 15.17 42.72 9.36
CA ALA A 71 16.51 43.26 9.58
C ALA A 71 16.99 44.13 8.40
N ALA A 72 16.69 43.73 7.15
CA ALA A 72 17.05 44.50 5.96
C ALA A 72 16.36 45.88 5.95
N ALA A 73 15.06 45.94 6.27
CA ALA A 73 14.31 47.20 6.34
C ALA A 73 14.91 48.21 7.34
N VAL A 74 15.52 47.73 8.44
CA VAL A 74 16.17 48.58 9.45
C VAL A 74 17.50 49.16 8.96
N VAL A 75 18.24 48.45 8.10
CA VAL A 75 19.55 48.90 7.59
C VAL A 75 19.42 49.95 6.47
N VAL A 76 18.30 49.98 5.75
CA VAL A 76 18.05 50.92 4.63
C VAL A 76 17.95 52.38 5.08
N VAL A 77 17.68 52.66 6.35
CA VAL A 77 17.47 54.03 6.87
C VAL A 77 18.80 54.80 7.06
N GLY A 78 19.97 54.15 6.90
CA GLY A 78 21.25 54.67 7.41
C GLY A 78 22.31 55.24 6.44
N GLY A 79 22.31 55.01 5.11
CA GLY A 79 23.40 55.58 4.28
C GLY A 79 23.44 55.24 2.78
N GLY A 80 23.47 56.27 1.93
CA GLY A 80 23.28 56.25 0.47
C GLY A 80 24.34 55.57 -0.43
N GLY A 81 25.03 54.53 0.04
CA GLY A 81 25.94 53.72 -0.81
C GLY A 81 26.07 52.25 -0.38
N VAL A 82 25.95 51.97 0.93
CA VAL A 82 25.99 50.61 1.50
C VAL A 82 24.65 49.88 1.31
N ILE A 83 23.55 50.62 1.15
CA ILE A 83 22.19 50.09 0.96
C ILE A 83 22.13 49.15 -0.24
N VAL A 84 22.71 49.52 -1.38
CA VAL A 84 22.64 48.70 -2.62
C VAL A 84 23.42 47.40 -2.46
N VAL A 85 24.59 47.42 -1.82
CA VAL A 85 25.39 46.19 -1.61
C VAL A 85 24.69 45.27 -0.61
N VAL A 86 24.16 45.81 0.49
CA VAL A 86 23.42 45.03 1.48
C VAL A 86 22.11 44.49 0.90
N GLU A 87 21.39 45.28 0.11
CA GLU A 87 20.17 44.86 -0.58
C GLU A 87 20.45 43.72 -1.56
N VAL A 88 21.49 43.82 -2.39
CA VAL A 88 21.88 42.75 -3.31
C VAL A 88 22.30 41.50 -2.54
N VAL A 89 23.07 41.62 -1.46
CA VAL A 89 23.47 40.46 -0.64
C VAL A 89 22.26 39.81 0.04
N VAL A 90 21.32 40.59 0.58
CA VAL A 90 20.10 40.06 1.21
C VAL A 90 19.21 39.39 0.18
N VAL A 91 19.00 40.00 -1.00
CA VAL A 91 18.22 39.40 -2.08
C VAL A 91 18.86 38.09 -2.54
N VAL A 92 20.17 38.05 -2.72
CA VAL A 92 20.89 36.81 -3.08
C VAL A 92 20.75 35.75 -1.98
N VAL A 93 20.91 36.11 -0.70
CA VAL A 93 20.75 35.17 0.43
C VAL A 93 19.31 34.66 0.51
N VAL A 94 18.30 35.52 0.38
CA VAL A 94 16.89 35.13 0.42
C VAL A 94 16.56 34.23 -0.77
N VAL A 95 17.02 34.57 -1.98
CA VAL A 95 16.83 33.72 -3.17
C VAL A 95 17.51 32.37 -2.98
N VAL A 96 18.76 32.33 -2.49
CA VAL A 96 19.47 31.06 -2.23
C VAL A 96 18.75 30.24 -1.17
N VAL A 97 18.29 30.84 -0.07
CA VAL A 97 17.54 30.14 0.98
C VAL A 97 16.21 29.62 0.45
N VAL A 98 15.46 30.42 -0.30
CA VAL A 98 14.19 30.02 -0.92
C VAL A 98 14.41 28.87 -1.91
N VAL A 99 15.43 28.95 -2.76
CA VAL A 99 15.80 27.87 -3.70
C VAL A 99 16.20 26.61 -2.94
N VAL A 100 17.04 26.70 -1.92
CA VAL A 100 17.46 25.54 -1.10
C VAL A 100 16.25 24.88 -0.43
N VAL A 101 15.29 25.66 0.06
CA VAL A 101 14.09 25.14 0.72
C VAL A 101 13.12 24.51 -0.28
N ILE A 102 12.96 25.13 -1.45
CA ILE A 102 12.17 24.55 -2.54
C ILE A 102 12.81 23.23 -3.01
N VAL A 103 14.13 23.17 -3.16
CA VAL A 103 14.84 21.94 -3.54
C VAL A 103 14.74 20.89 -2.43
N ALA A 104 14.87 21.28 -1.17
CA ALA A 104 14.74 20.36 -0.03
C ALA A 104 13.32 19.80 0.12
N THR A 105 12.29 20.64 -0.05
CA THR A 105 10.87 20.21 -0.02
C THR A 105 10.52 19.37 -1.23
N ALA A 106 11.03 19.69 -2.42
CA ALA A 106 10.90 18.86 -3.61
C ALA A 106 11.59 17.50 -3.42
N ALA A 107 12.81 17.47 -2.88
CA ALA A 107 13.52 16.23 -2.57
C ALA A 107 12.76 15.38 -1.54
N ALA A 108 12.23 16.00 -0.47
CA ALA A 108 11.41 15.31 0.52
C ALA A 108 10.12 14.75 -0.10
N ALA A 109 9.43 15.51 -0.96
CA ALA A 109 8.25 15.04 -1.67
C ALA A 109 8.58 13.85 -2.58
N VAL A 110 9.70 13.89 -3.30
CA VAL A 110 10.16 12.76 -4.13
C VAL A 110 10.44 11.52 -3.27
N VAL A 111 11.10 11.67 -2.12
CA VAL A 111 11.36 10.56 -1.19
C VAL A 111 10.07 9.94 -0.66
N VAL A 112 9.08 10.77 -0.29
CA VAL A 112 7.76 10.29 0.16
C VAL A 112 7.05 9.54 -0.96
N VAL A 113 7.07 10.05 -2.19
CA VAL A 113 6.46 9.37 -3.35
C VAL A 113 7.14 8.05 -3.63
N VAL A 114 8.47 8.02 -3.66
CA VAL A 114 9.23 6.77 -3.86
C VAL A 114 8.91 5.77 -2.75
N ALA A 115 8.91 6.21 -1.49
CA ALA A 115 8.55 5.36 -0.36
C ALA A 115 7.13 4.82 -0.50
N VAL A 116 6.13 5.66 -0.79
CA VAL A 116 4.73 5.26 -1.02
C VAL A 116 4.64 4.27 -2.19
N VAL A 117 5.32 4.52 -3.31
CA VAL A 117 5.32 3.61 -4.46
C VAL A 117 5.92 2.26 -4.08
N VAL A 118 7.09 2.23 -3.43
CA VAL A 118 7.75 0.99 -2.99
C VAL A 118 6.84 0.22 -2.03
N VAL A 119 6.26 0.91 -1.07
CA VAL A 119 5.30 0.38 -0.10
C VAL A 119 4.09 -0.26 -0.78
N VAL A 120 3.50 0.46 -1.72
CA VAL A 120 2.31 0.03 -2.45
C VAL A 120 2.64 -1.17 -3.34
N LEU A 121 3.81 -1.16 -3.99
CA LEU A 121 4.31 -2.31 -4.75
C LEU A 121 4.54 -3.54 -3.85
N VAL A 122 5.15 -3.37 -2.68
CA VAL A 122 5.36 -4.45 -1.71
C VAL A 122 4.01 -5.02 -1.24
N LEU A 123 3.03 -4.16 -0.92
CA LEU A 123 1.67 -4.59 -0.58
C LEU A 123 1.03 -5.42 -1.70
N VAL A 124 1.13 -4.97 -2.96
CA VAL A 124 0.60 -5.72 -4.10
C VAL A 124 1.25 -7.09 -4.21
N VAL A 125 2.58 -7.15 -4.11
CA VAL A 125 3.31 -8.43 -4.20
C VAL A 125 2.86 -9.37 -3.10
N VAL A 126 2.73 -8.90 -1.86
CA VAL A 126 2.26 -9.72 -0.73
C VAL A 126 0.84 -10.22 -0.97
N VAL A 127 -0.09 -9.37 -1.40
CA VAL A 127 -1.47 -9.78 -1.70
C VAL A 127 -1.51 -10.83 -2.81
N VAL A 128 -0.74 -10.63 -3.89
CA VAL A 128 -0.65 -11.59 -5.00
C VAL A 128 -0.10 -12.93 -4.51
N VAL A 129 0.97 -12.93 -3.72
CA VAL A 129 1.56 -14.17 -3.19
C VAL A 129 0.57 -14.91 -2.29
N VAL A 130 -0.10 -14.23 -1.37
CA VAL A 130 -1.11 -14.84 -0.49
C VAL A 130 -2.27 -15.41 -1.31
N ALA A 131 -2.74 -14.68 -2.33
CA ALA A 131 -3.79 -15.17 -3.22
C ALA A 131 -3.35 -16.42 -4.00
N VAL A 132 -2.13 -16.44 -4.54
CA VAL A 132 -1.58 -17.62 -5.24
C VAL A 132 -1.48 -18.81 -4.30
N VAL A 133 -0.96 -18.63 -3.08
CA VAL A 133 -0.87 -19.71 -2.08
C VAL A 133 -2.26 -20.25 -1.74
N ALA A 134 -3.24 -19.37 -1.52
CA ALA A 134 -4.63 -19.78 -1.26
C ALA A 134 -5.21 -20.58 -2.43
N VAL A 135 -5.01 -20.13 -3.68
CA VAL A 135 -5.46 -20.86 -4.88
C VAL A 135 -4.81 -22.24 -4.96
N VAL A 136 -3.49 -22.34 -4.72
CA VAL A 136 -2.78 -23.63 -4.74
C VAL A 136 -3.34 -24.57 -3.68
N VAL A 137 -3.56 -24.09 -2.46
CA VAL A 137 -4.14 -24.90 -1.37
C VAL A 137 -5.55 -25.37 -1.74
N VAL A 138 -6.39 -24.48 -2.28
CA VAL A 138 -7.74 -24.84 -2.74
C VAL A 138 -7.66 -25.91 -3.85
N VAL A 139 -6.78 -25.75 -4.82
CA VAL A 139 -6.63 -26.71 -5.92
C VAL A 139 -6.17 -28.07 -5.39
N VAL A 140 -5.20 -28.12 -4.47
CA VAL A 140 -4.73 -29.37 -3.86
C VAL A 140 -5.88 -30.08 -3.14
N VAL A 141 -6.62 -29.34 -2.29
CA VAL A 141 -7.78 -29.87 -1.57
C VAL A 141 -8.84 -30.40 -2.54
N VAL A 142 -9.13 -29.68 -3.62
CA VAL A 142 -10.10 -30.10 -4.64
C VAL A 142 -9.62 -31.36 -5.36
N VAL A 143 -8.34 -31.45 -5.73
CA VAL A 143 -7.77 -32.63 -6.39
C VAL A 143 -7.87 -33.85 -5.48
N GLU A 144 -7.53 -33.71 -4.20
CA GLU A 144 -7.68 -34.78 -3.21
C GLU A 144 -9.14 -35.25 -3.12
N ILE A 145 -10.10 -34.31 -3.03
CA ILE A 145 -11.53 -34.63 -3.00
C ILE A 145 -11.98 -35.35 -4.28
N VAL A 146 -11.57 -34.89 -5.46
CA VAL A 146 -11.94 -35.50 -6.74
C VAL A 146 -11.41 -36.92 -6.84
N VAL A 147 -10.18 -37.20 -6.41
CA VAL A 147 -9.60 -38.56 -6.42
C VAL A 147 -10.41 -39.52 -5.53
N VAL A 148 -10.84 -39.06 -4.35
CA VAL A 148 -11.71 -39.84 -3.45
C VAL A 148 -13.11 -40.05 -4.06
N VAL A 149 -13.66 -39.06 -4.76
CA VAL A 149 -14.98 -39.18 -5.39
C VAL A 149 -14.94 -40.10 -6.63
N VAL A 150 -13.92 -40.00 -7.49
CA VAL A 150 -13.81 -40.83 -8.70
C VAL A 150 -13.71 -42.33 -8.36
N SER A 151 -13.11 -42.66 -7.21
CA SER A 151 -12.96 -44.04 -6.74
C SER A 151 -14.26 -44.68 -6.22
N SER A 152 -15.37 -43.94 -6.06
CA SER A 152 -16.63 -44.46 -5.46
C SER A 152 -17.79 -44.73 -6.43
N SER A 153 -17.70 -44.33 -7.71
CA SER A 153 -18.61 -44.66 -8.84
C SER A 153 -20.12 -44.28 -8.76
N MET A 154 -20.68 -43.96 -9.92
CA MET A 154 -22.06 -43.56 -10.29
C MET A 154 -22.65 -42.25 -9.72
N VAL A 155 -22.50 -41.94 -8.43
CA VAL A 155 -22.98 -40.65 -7.83
C VAL A 155 -22.10 -39.45 -8.23
N VAL A 156 -20.95 -39.76 -8.83
CA VAL A 156 -19.88 -38.86 -9.27
C VAL A 156 -20.36 -37.79 -10.26
N ARG A 157 -21.32 -38.07 -11.13
CA ARG A 157 -21.60 -37.18 -12.28
C ARG A 157 -22.32 -35.89 -11.90
N VAL A 158 -23.15 -35.92 -10.85
CA VAL A 158 -23.93 -34.74 -10.40
C VAL A 158 -23.12 -33.94 -9.37
N VAL A 159 -22.44 -34.62 -8.44
CA VAL A 159 -21.61 -33.97 -7.41
C VAL A 159 -20.35 -33.33 -7.99
N VAL A 160 -19.71 -33.96 -9.00
CA VAL A 160 -18.57 -33.33 -9.71
C VAL A 160 -19.01 -32.09 -10.48
N GLY A 161 -20.23 -32.08 -11.04
CA GLY A 161 -20.76 -30.88 -11.70
C GLY A 161 -20.87 -29.70 -10.75
N GLU A 162 -21.47 -29.92 -9.57
CA GLU A 162 -21.64 -28.87 -8.56
C GLU A 162 -20.31 -28.43 -7.94
N LEU A 163 -19.43 -29.37 -7.57
CA LEU A 163 -18.11 -29.06 -7.01
C LEU A 163 -17.23 -28.29 -7.99
N VAL A 164 -17.25 -28.64 -9.28
CA VAL A 164 -16.49 -27.90 -10.31
C VAL A 164 -17.01 -26.47 -10.43
N VAL A 165 -18.33 -26.25 -10.39
CA VAL A 165 -18.91 -24.90 -10.43
C VAL A 165 -18.48 -24.08 -9.22
N VAL A 166 -18.54 -24.65 -8.00
CA VAL A 166 -18.12 -23.93 -6.78
C VAL A 166 -16.63 -23.57 -6.84
N VAL A 167 -15.78 -24.50 -7.24
CA VAL A 167 -14.33 -24.25 -7.36
C VAL A 167 -14.05 -23.20 -8.43
N VAL A 168 -14.69 -23.29 -9.59
CA VAL A 168 -14.56 -22.28 -10.65
C VAL A 168 -15.03 -20.92 -10.15
N VAL A 169 -16.15 -20.83 -9.43
CA VAL A 169 -16.65 -19.56 -8.86
C VAL A 169 -15.67 -19.00 -7.84
N VAL A 170 -15.13 -19.82 -6.94
CA VAL A 170 -14.14 -19.37 -5.93
C VAL A 170 -12.86 -18.87 -6.61
N VAL A 171 -12.36 -19.59 -7.61
CA VAL A 171 -11.18 -19.18 -8.38
C VAL A 171 -11.45 -17.89 -9.14
N VAL A 172 -12.60 -17.76 -9.81
CA VAL A 172 -12.99 -16.53 -10.53
C VAL A 172 -13.11 -15.35 -9.57
N VAL A 173 -13.77 -15.52 -8.42
CA VAL A 173 -13.90 -14.47 -7.40
C VAL A 173 -12.52 -14.06 -6.87
N ALA A 174 -11.64 -15.02 -6.56
CA ALA A 174 -10.28 -14.72 -6.12
C ALA A 174 -9.49 -13.93 -7.17
N VAL A 175 -9.56 -14.34 -8.44
CA VAL A 175 -8.91 -13.63 -9.55
C VAL A 175 -9.48 -12.23 -9.72
N VAL A 176 -10.80 -12.06 -9.66
CA VAL A 176 -11.46 -10.75 -9.75
C VAL A 176 -11.00 -9.84 -8.61
N VAL A 177 -10.95 -10.34 -7.38
CA VAL A 177 -10.47 -9.57 -6.21
C VAL A 177 -9.02 -9.12 -6.41
N VAL A 178 -8.13 -10.02 -6.85
CA VAL A 178 -6.73 -9.67 -7.15
C VAL A 178 -6.66 -8.58 -8.23
N VAL A 179 -7.40 -8.74 -9.33
CA VAL A 179 -7.42 -7.76 -10.42
C VAL A 179 -7.93 -6.41 -9.93
N VAL A 180 -9.00 -6.37 -9.14
CA VAL A 180 -9.53 -5.13 -8.56
C VAL A 180 -8.50 -4.46 -7.66
N VAL A 181 -7.84 -5.21 -6.78
CA VAL A 181 -6.80 -4.66 -5.89
C VAL A 181 -5.64 -4.09 -6.69
N VAL A 182 -5.17 -4.80 -7.73
CA VAL A 182 -4.09 -4.33 -8.60
C VAL A 182 -4.51 -3.05 -9.33
N VAL A 183 -5.72 -2.99 -9.88
CA VAL A 183 -6.24 -1.80 -10.58
C VAL A 183 -6.32 -0.61 -9.62
N VAL A 184 -6.89 -0.79 -8.42
CA VAL A 184 -6.99 0.28 -7.41
C VAL A 184 -5.60 0.80 -7.04
N VAL A 185 -4.65 -0.10 -6.80
CA VAL A 185 -3.27 0.27 -6.51
C VAL A 185 -2.64 1.06 -7.65
N VAL A 186 -2.75 0.59 -8.89
CA VAL A 186 -2.20 1.28 -10.07
C VAL A 186 -2.81 2.68 -10.20
N VAL A 187 -4.13 2.81 -10.01
CA VAL A 187 -4.80 4.12 -10.04
C VAL A 187 -4.26 5.04 -8.94
N VAL A 188 -4.11 4.55 -7.71
CA VAL A 188 -3.56 5.34 -6.60
C VAL A 188 -2.13 5.80 -6.91
N VAL A 189 -1.28 4.91 -7.41
CA VAL A 189 0.10 5.24 -7.80
C VAL A 189 0.11 6.30 -8.90
N VAL A 190 -0.71 6.13 -9.94
CA VAL A 190 -0.82 7.11 -11.04
C VAL A 190 -1.28 8.47 -10.52
N VAL A 191 -2.30 8.52 -9.67
CA VAL A 191 -2.80 9.78 -9.09
C VAL A 191 -1.72 10.48 -8.25
N VAL A 192 -0.97 9.73 -7.43
CA VAL A 192 0.13 10.28 -6.63
C VAL A 192 1.24 10.83 -7.53
N VAL A 193 1.68 10.06 -8.54
CA VAL A 193 2.73 10.47 -9.47
C VAL A 193 2.32 11.71 -10.27
N VAL A 194 1.09 11.74 -10.79
CA VAL A 194 0.54 12.90 -11.53
C VAL A 194 0.42 14.13 -10.62
N GLY A 195 -0.11 13.96 -9.40
CA GLY A 195 -0.21 15.05 -8.44
C GLY A 195 1.14 15.67 -8.12
N VAL A 196 2.17 14.84 -7.91
CA VAL A 196 3.53 15.31 -7.63
C VAL A 196 4.15 15.99 -8.85
N ALA A 197 3.96 15.44 -10.05
CA ALA A 197 4.42 16.08 -11.28
C ALA A 197 3.80 17.48 -11.45
N VAL A 198 2.51 17.63 -11.17
CA VAL A 198 1.82 18.94 -11.23
C VAL A 198 2.39 19.92 -10.21
N VAL A 199 2.60 19.50 -8.96
CA VAL A 199 3.21 20.35 -7.91
C VAL A 199 4.62 20.79 -8.32
N VAL A 200 5.44 19.88 -8.85
CA VAL A 200 6.79 20.19 -9.32
C VAL A 200 6.75 21.19 -10.48
N ILE A 201 5.86 21.00 -11.46
CA ILE A 201 5.70 21.93 -12.59
C ILE A 201 5.27 23.32 -12.10
N LEU A 202 4.30 23.40 -11.19
CA LEU A 202 3.85 24.68 -10.61
C LEU A 202 4.99 25.40 -9.88
N VAL A 203 5.80 24.68 -9.10
CA VAL A 203 6.95 25.24 -8.40
C VAL A 203 8.00 25.78 -9.38
N VAL A 204 8.31 25.03 -10.44
CA VAL A 204 9.26 25.46 -11.48
C VAL A 204 8.78 26.74 -12.16
N VAL A 205 7.49 26.79 -12.55
CA VAL A 205 6.89 27.96 -13.21
C VAL A 205 6.85 29.20 -12.31
N VAL A 206 6.58 29.05 -11.00
CA VAL A 206 6.58 30.18 -10.05
C VAL A 206 8.01 30.69 -9.77
N SER A 207 9.01 29.81 -9.90
CA SER A 207 10.42 30.14 -9.63
C SER A 207 11.18 30.72 -10.84
N SER A 208 10.64 30.59 -12.05
CA SER A 208 11.20 31.11 -13.31
C SER A 208 10.59 32.44 -13.70
#